data_AF-U1PVT6-F1
#
_entry.id   AF-U1PVT6-F1
#
_cell.length_a   1.000
_cell.length_b   1.000
_cell.length_c   1.000
_cell.angle_alpha   90.00
_cell.angle_beta   90.00
_cell.angle_gamma   90.00
#
_symmetry.space_group_name_H-M   'P 1'
#
loop_
_entity.id
_entity.type
_entity.pdbx_description
1 polymer ?
#
loop_
_entity_poly.entity_id
_entity_poly.type
_entity_poly.pdbx_seq_one_letter_code
_entity_poly.pdbx_strand_id
1 'polypeptide(L)'
;MAGIYDGAVQELIDELGHLPGVGPKSAQRIAFHILDEDPTEVQALADALLKVKERVRFCEICGNVTEADVCSICSDQRRLGSVICVVEESKDIVAIERTREFRGRYHVLGGSINPIQGVGPEDLRIRELVKRLGDGTVTEVILATDPNIEGEATAAYLIRLLVPLGVAVSRLASGLPVGGDLEYADEITLSRAFEGRQRIHTPSAADASPNPDASPNAGPLDPH
;
A
#
# COMPACT_ATOMS: atom_id res chain seq x y z
N MET A 1 -20.09 7.92 -29.89
CA MET A 1 -19.75 9.10 -30.72
C MET A 1 -19.53 8.57 -32.12
N ALA A 2 -20.08 9.22 -33.16
CA ALA A 2 -19.78 8.80 -34.53
C ALA A 2 -18.28 8.99 -34.78
N GLY A 3 -17.56 7.89 -35.00
CA GLY A 3 -16.13 7.92 -35.29
C GLY A 3 -15.88 8.73 -36.55
N ILE A 4 -14.93 9.67 -36.48
CA ILE A 4 -14.48 10.46 -37.63
C ILE A 4 -13.51 9.62 -38.50
N TYR A 5 -12.90 8.58 -37.90
CA TYR A 5 -12.01 7.64 -38.57
C TYR A 5 -12.78 6.38 -38.98
N ASP A 6 -12.34 5.73 -40.06
CA ASP A 6 -12.96 4.53 -40.61
C ASP A 6 -12.10 3.28 -40.35
N GLY A 7 -12.75 2.13 -40.19
CA GLY A 7 -12.12 0.82 -40.00
C GLY A 7 -11.20 0.72 -38.78
N ALA A 8 -10.07 0.02 -38.96
CA ALA A 8 -9.17 -0.43 -37.90
C ALA A 8 -8.62 0.69 -36.99
N VAL A 9 -8.50 1.93 -37.51
CA VAL A 9 -8.02 3.06 -36.71
C VAL A 9 -9.05 3.46 -35.65
N GLN A 10 -10.33 3.49 -35.99
CA GLN A 10 -11.37 3.84 -35.02
C GLN A 10 -11.54 2.74 -33.96
N GLU A 11 -11.46 1.47 -34.36
CA GLU A 11 -11.49 0.34 -33.43
C GLU A 11 -10.35 0.42 -32.41
N LEU A 12 -9.11 0.69 -32.86
CA LEU A 12 -7.97 0.86 -31.95
C LEU A 12 -8.15 2.02 -30.98
N ILE A 13 -8.71 3.16 -31.45
CA ILE A 13 -8.99 4.32 -30.58
C ILE A 13 -10.02 3.96 -29.51
N ASP A 14 -11.07 3.24 -29.88
CA ASP A 14 -12.13 2.86 -28.95
C ASP A 14 -11.60 1.86 -27.90
N GLU A 15 -10.82 0.86 -28.31
CA GLU A 15 -10.20 -0.10 -27.39
C GLU A 15 -9.21 0.56 -26.43
N LEU A 16 -8.35 1.45 -26.93
CA LEU A 16 -7.43 2.22 -26.08
C LEU A 16 -8.19 3.15 -25.11
N GLY A 17 -9.36 3.65 -25.51
CA GLY A 17 -10.22 4.51 -24.69
C GLY A 17 -10.86 3.79 -23.50
N HIS A 18 -10.93 2.46 -23.51
CA HIS A 18 -11.40 1.68 -22.36
C HIS A 18 -10.35 1.59 -21.24
N LEU A 19 -9.08 1.94 -21.50
CA LEU A 19 -8.02 1.86 -20.51
C LEU A 19 -8.13 2.98 -19.46
N PRO A 20 -7.93 2.67 -18.17
CA PRO A 20 -7.98 3.69 -17.13
C PRO A 20 -6.90 4.76 -17.35
N GLY A 21 -7.30 6.03 -17.30
CA GLY A 21 -6.40 7.17 -17.53
C GLY A 21 -6.17 7.54 -19.00
N VAL A 22 -6.76 6.80 -19.95
CA VAL A 22 -6.65 7.11 -21.38
C VAL A 22 -7.96 7.74 -21.88
N GLY A 23 -7.96 9.08 -21.98
CA GLY A 23 -9.09 9.81 -22.58
C GLY A 23 -9.09 9.76 -24.12
N PRO A 24 -10.18 10.17 -24.79
CA PRO A 24 -10.32 10.08 -26.25
C PRO A 24 -9.17 10.72 -27.04
N LYS A 25 -8.66 11.88 -26.60
CA LYS A 25 -7.52 12.55 -27.23
C LYS A 25 -6.21 11.77 -27.07
N SER A 26 -6.00 11.16 -25.91
CA SER A 26 -4.82 10.32 -25.65
C SER A 26 -4.89 9.03 -26.44
N ALA A 27 -6.05 8.38 -26.49
CA ALA A 27 -6.28 7.18 -27.30
C ALA A 27 -5.99 7.44 -28.79
N GLN A 28 -6.52 8.54 -29.35
CA GLN A 28 -6.21 8.96 -30.71
C GLN A 28 -4.71 9.15 -30.92
N ARG A 29 -4.03 9.88 -30.02
CA ARG A 29 -2.58 10.10 -30.14
C ARG A 29 -1.78 8.80 -30.12
N ILE A 30 -2.15 7.85 -29.27
CA ILE A 30 -1.50 6.54 -29.19
C ILE A 30 -1.78 5.72 -30.46
N ALA A 31 -3.01 5.72 -30.96
CA ALA A 31 -3.38 4.99 -32.17
C ALA A 31 -2.58 5.47 -33.40
N PHE A 32 -2.42 6.79 -33.58
CA PHE A 32 -1.61 7.32 -34.67
C PHE A 32 -0.11 7.09 -34.48
N HIS A 33 0.37 7.06 -33.24
CA HIS A 33 1.76 6.63 -32.98
C HIS A 33 1.97 5.18 -33.42
N ILE A 34 1.07 4.25 -33.04
CA ILE A 34 1.14 2.83 -33.46
C ILE A 34 1.06 2.69 -34.99
N LEU A 35 0.30 3.54 -35.67
CA LEU A 35 0.19 3.54 -37.14
C LEU A 35 1.50 3.93 -37.84
N ASP A 36 2.29 4.82 -37.23
CA ASP A 36 3.55 5.33 -37.76
C ASP A 36 4.77 4.44 -37.39
N GLU A 37 4.60 3.48 -36.46
CA GLU A 37 5.65 2.59 -35.97
C GLU A 37 5.91 1.38 -36.90
N ASP A 38 7.10 0.80 -36.77
CA ASP A 38 7.48 -0.40 -37.52
C ASP A 38 6.61 -1.62 -37.15
N PRO A 39 6.16 -2.43 -38.13
CA PRO A 39 5.30 -3.60 -37.85
C PRO A 39 5.87 -4.58 -36.82
N THR A 40 7.19 -4.67 -36.70
CA THR A 40 7.87 -5.53 -35.71
C THR A 40 7.69 -5.04 -34.29
N GLU A 41 7.70 -3.73 -34.06
CA GLU A 41 7.49 -3.13 -32.73
C GLU A 41 6.01 -3.26 -32.33
N VAL A 42 5.09 -3.05 -33.27
CA VAL A 42 3.65 -3.25 -33.06
C VAL A 42 3.35 -4.71 -32.70
N GLN A 43 3.98 -5.66 -33.40
CA GLN A 43 3.82 -7.08 -33.09
C GLN A 43 4.37 -7.42 -31.70
N ALA A 44 5.54 -6.87 -31.33
CA ALA A 44 6.11 -7.09 -30.00
C ALA A 44 5.19 -6.58 -28.87
N LEU A 45 4.54 -5.42 -29.07
CA LEU A 45 3.55 -4.90 -28.13
C LEU A 45 2.31 -5.81 -28.03
N ALA A 46 1.77 -6.26 -29.17
CA ALA A 46 0.62 -7.17 -29.21
C ALA A 46 0.93 -8.49 -28.49
N ASP A 47 2.11 -9.07 -28.76
CA ASP A 47 2.57 -10.30 -28.12
C ASP A 47 2.74 -10.11 -26.59
N ALA A 48 3.23 -8.96 -26.14
CA ALA A 48 3.36 -8.67 -24.71
C ALA A 48 1.99 -8.60 -24.01
N LEU A 49 0.99 -7.96 -24.63
CA LEU A 49 -0.38 -7.88 -24.10
C LEU A 49 -1.00 -9.27 -23.97
N LEU A 50 -0.88 -10.09 -25.01
CA LEU A 50 -1.40 -11.46 -25.02
C LEU A 50 -0.68 -12.35 -24.00
N LYS A 51 0.65 -12.27 -23.94
CA LYS A 51 1.47 -13.05 -23.02
C LYS A 51 1.13 -12.77 -21.57
N VAL A 52 0.87 -11.51 -21.20
CA VAL A 52 0.44 -11.17 -19.84
C VAL A 52 -0.88 -11.84 -19.51
N LYS A 53 -1.87 -11.82 -20.40
CA LYS A 53 -3.16 -12.49 -20.13
C LYS A 53 -3.09 -14.01 -20.15
N GLU A 54 -2.21 -14.60 -20.93
CA GLU A 54 -2.04 -16.05 -21.00
C GLU A 54 -1.28 -16.60 -19.77
N ARG A 55 -0.18 -15.94 -19.38
CA ARG A 55 0.79 -16.53 -18.44
C ARG A 55 0.64 -16.04 -17.02
N VAL A 56 0.18 -14.81 -16.83
CA VAL A 56 0.09 -14.22 -15.49
C VAL A 56 -1.06 -14.83 -14.74
N ARG A 57 -0.74 -15.39 -13.57
CA ARG A 57 -1.66 -15.94 -12.60
C ARG A 57 -1.37 -15.38 -11.21
N PHE A 58 -2.13 -15.85 -10.23
CA PHE A 58 -1.94 -15.50 -8.84
C PHE A 58 -1.28 -16.64 -8.08
N CYS A 59 -0.31 -16.29 -7.24
CA CYS A 59 0.39 -17.21 -6.35
C CYS A 59 -0.62 -17.93 -5.45
N GLU A 60 -0.54 -19.25 -5.38
CA GLU A 60 -1.46 -20.09 -4.59
C GLU A 60 -1.36 -19.81 -3.08
N ILE A 61 -0.22 -19.27 -2.62
CA ILE A 61 0.03 -18.98 -1.20
C ILE A 61 -0.40 -17.56 -0.85
N CYS A 62 0.04 -16.56 -1.61
CA CYS A 62 -0.13 -15.16 -1.21
C CYS A 62 -1.02 -14.32 -2.11
N GLY A 63 -1.53 -14.86 -3.21
CA GLY A 63 -2.36 -14.09 -4.14
C GLY A 63 -1.60 -13.02 -4.95
N ASN A 64 -0.26 -12.93 -4.83
CA ASN A 64 0.53 -12.01 -5.65
C ASN A 64 0.58 -12.47 -7.12
N VAL A 65 0.69 -11.51 -8.04
CA VAL A 65 0.91 -11.72 -9.46
C VAL A 65 2.24 -12.48 -9.72
N THR A 66 2.19 -13.54 -10.52
CA THR A 66 3.36 -14.34 -10.92
C THR A 66 3.06 -15.20 -12.17
N GLU A 67 4.09 -15.73 -12.84
CA GLU A 67 3.95 -16.73 -13.92
C GLU A 67 4.07 -18.19 -13.40
N ALA A 68 4.42 -18.38 -12.12
CA ALA A 68 4.57 -19.69 -11.49
C ALA A 68 3.43 -19.95 -10.49
N ASP A 69 3.34 -21.16 -9.94
CA ASP A 69 2.31 -21.48 -8.95
C ASP A 69 2.62 -20.81 -7.59
N VAL A 70 3.91 -20.64 -7.30
CA VAL A 70 4.42 -19.94 -6.13
C VAL A 70 5.31 -18.78 -6.58
N CYS A 71 5.03 -17.57 -6.10
CA CYS A 71 5.81 -16.39 -6.45
C CYS A 71 7.22 -16.41 -5.83
N SER A 72 8.13 -15.65 -6.43
CA SER A 72 9.53 -15.53 -5.99
C SER A 72 9.69 -15.16 -4.52
N ILE A 73 8.77 -14.34 -3.96
CA ILE A 73 8.80 -13.93 -2.55
C ILE A 73 8.45 -15.10 -1.63
N CYS A 74 7.48 -15.94 -2.00
CA CYS A 74 7.09 -17.09 -1.18
C CYS A 74 8.11 -18.22 -1.24
N SER A 75 8.79 -18.40 -2.39
CA SER A 75 9.85 -19.39 -2.56
C SER A 75 11.20 -18.99 -1.96
N ASP A 76 11.42 -17.70 -1.66
CA ASP A 76 12.68 -17.23 -1.10
C ASP A 76 12.83 -17.64 0.37
N GLN A 77 13.80 -18.53 0.64
CA GLN A 77 14.09 -19.05 1.98
C GLN A 77 14.73 -18.00 2.91
N ARG A 78 15.23 -16.88 2.37
CA ARG A 78 15.81 -15.79 3.17
C ARG A 78 14.74 -14.91 3.81
N ARG A 79 13.48 -15.03 3.38
CA ARG A 79 12.34 -14.27 3.90
C ARG A 79 11.83 -14.86 5.21
N LEU A 80 11.41 -13.99 6.12
CA LEU A 80 10.85 -14.41 7.40
C LEU A 80 9.43 -14.96 7.19
N GLY A 81 9.25 -16.26 7.46
CA GLY A 81 7.95 -16.92 7.37
C GLY A 81 7.00 -16.58 8.53
N SER A 82 7.52 -16.01 9.61
CA SER A 82 6.77 -15.69 10.84
C SER A 82 6.00 -14.36 10.77
N VAL A 83 6.23 -13.54 9.74
CA VAL A 83 5.60 -12.22 9.59
C VAL A 83 4.93 -12.13 8.23
N ILE A 84 3.65 -11.77 8.21
CA ILE A 84 2.88 -11.55 6.98
C ILE A 84 2.43 -10.09 6.89
N CYS A 85 2.74 -9.42 5.79
CA CYS A 85 2.18 -8.12 5.44
C CYS A 85 0.99 -8.29 4.49
N VAL A 86 -0.19 -7.89 4.95
CA VAL A 86 -1.45 -7.96 4.20
C VAL A 86 -1.64 -6.67 3.43
N VAL A 87 -1.82 -6.76 2.11
CA VAL A 87 -2.03 -5.64 1.20
C VAL A 87 -3.32 -5.84 0.39
N GLU A 88 -3.88 -4.76 -0.16
CA GLU A 88 -5.09 -4.84 -0.99
C GLU A 88 -4.77 -5.43 -2.36
N GLU A 89 -3.74 -4.92 -3.03
CA GLU A 89 -3.39 -5.28 -4.39
C GLU A 89 -1.91 -5.68 -4.55
N SER A 90 -1.59 -6.38 -5.66
CA SER A 90 -0.20 -6.80 -5.94
C SER A 90 0.74 -5.61 -6.19
N LYS A 91 0.22 -4.46 -6.62
CA LYS A 91 1.02 -3.24 -6.85
C LYS A 91 1.58 -2.66 -5.54
N ASP A 92 0.90 -2.89 -4.42
CA ASP A 92 1.29 -2.36 -3.11
C ASP A 92 2.55 -3.07 -2.59
N ILE A 93 2.74 -4.35 -2.95
CA ILE A 93 3.97 -5.10 -2.69
C ILE A 93 5.18 -4.37 -3.30
N VAL A 94 5.04 -3.85 -4.52
CA VAL A 94 6.13 -3.14 -5.20
C VAL A 94 6.51 -1.87 -4.44
N ALA A 95 5.52 -1.15 -3.91
CA ALA A 95 5.77 0.05 -3.10
C ALA A 95 6.55 -0.29 -1.82
N ILE A 96 6.17 -1.36 -1.12
CA ILE A 96 6.84 -1.80 0.11
C ILE A 96 8.25 -2.35 -0.19
N GLU A 97 8.41 -3.18 -1.21
CA GLU A 97 9.71 -3.77 -1.59
C GLU A 97 10.75 -2.72 -1.99
N ARG A 98 10.32 -1.58 -2.57
CA ARG A 98 11.22 -0.46 -2.89
C ARG A 98 11.90 0.13 -1.66
N THR A 99 11.29 0.03 -0.48
CA THR A 99 11.90 0.49 0.77
C THR A 99 13.07 -0.38 1.21
N ARG A 100 13.07 -1.67 0.82
CA ARG A 100 14.02 -2.71 1.28
C ARG A 100 14.06 -2.95 2.79
N GLU A 101 13.11 -2.39 3.54
CA GLU A 101 13.03 -2.53 5.00
C GLU A 101 12.27 -3.79 5.42
N PHE A 102 11.29 -4.22 4.64
CA PHE A 102 10.47 -5.38 4.97
C PHE A 102 11.06 -6.69 4.43
N ARG A 103 11.27 -7.67 5.31
CA ARG A 103 11.82 -9.01 4.98
C ARG A 103 10.83 -10.15 5.19
N GLY A 104 9.60 -9.87 5.61
CA GLY A 104 8.55 -10.88 5.78
C GLY A 104 7.95 -11.32 4.44
N ARG A 105 6.84 -12.05 4.52
CA ARG A 105 6.05 -12.47 3.36
C ARG A 105 4.81 -11.60 3.21
N TYR A 106 4.16 -11.66 2.05
CA TYR A 106 2.93 -10.91 1.80
C TYR A 106 1.70 -11.80 1.78
N HIS A 107 0.54 -11.14 1.82
CA HIS A 107 -0.75 -11.69 1.46
C HIS A 107 -1.55 -10.59 0.74
N VAL A 108 -2.01 -10.87 -0.48
CA VAL A 108 -2.80 -9.94 -1.30
C VAL A 108 -4.27 -10.32 -1.16
N LEU A 109 -5.08 -9.38 -0.69
CA LEU A 109 -6.52 -9.60 -0.50
C LEU A 109 -7.28 -9.66 -1.83
N GLY A 110 -6.79 -8.95 -2.86
CA GLY A 110 -7.48 -8.80 -4.14
C GLY A 110 -8.44 -7.62 -4.17
N GLY A 111 -8.23 -6.62 -3.31
CA GLY A 111 -9.07 -5.45 -3.14
C GLY A 111 -9.34 -5.14 -1.66
N SER A 112 -10.34 -4.31 -1.43
CA SER A 112 -10.85 -3.92 -0.12
C SER A 112 -12.36 -4.09 -0.05
N ILE A 113 -12.90 -4.20 1.17
CA ILE A 113 -14.33 -4.32 1.43
C ILE A 113 -14.99 -3.01 0.98
N ASN A 114 -15.87 -3.09 0.00
CA ASN A 114 -16.55 -1.94 -0.59
C ASN A 114 -18.05 -2.22 -0.73
N PRO A 115 -18.87 -1.84 0.27
CA PRO A 115 -20.32 -2.04 0.24
C PRO A 115 -21.01 -1.30 -0.90
N ILE A 116 -20.46 -0.18 -1.36
CA ILE A 116 -21.03 0.62 -2.45
C ILE A 116 -20.91 -0.13 -3.78
N GLN A 117 -19.80 -0.82 -3.98
CA GLN A 117 -19.57 -1.68 -5.15
C GLN A 117 -20.05 -3.13 -4.95
N GLY A 118 -20.64 -3.45 -3.80
CA GLY A 118 -21.12 -4.78 -3.47
C GLY A 118 -20.00 -5.80 -3.22
N VAL A 119 -18.78 -5.36 -2.90
CA VAL A 119 -17.63 -6.24 -2.60
C VAL A 119 -17.60 -6.55 -1.10
N GLY A 120 -17.86 -7.80 -0.76
CA GLY A 120 -17.85 -8.31 0.61
C GLY A 120 -16.54 -9.02 0.99
N PRO A 121 -16.37 -9.39 2.27
CA PRO A 121 -15.23 -10.20 2.73
C PRO A 121 -15.03 -11.52 1.98
N GLU A 122 -16.12 -12.12 1.50
CA GLU A 122 -16.16 -13.37 0.74
C GLU A 122 -15.61 -13.26 -0.68
N ASP A 123 -15.57 -12.05 -1.24
CA ASP A 123 -14.99 -11.77 -2.56
C ASP A 123 -13.47 -11.55 -2.48
N LEU A 124 -12.95 -11.41 -1.25
CA LEU A 124 -11.53 -11.20 -0.96
C LEU A 124 -10.87 -12.50 -0.46
N ARG A 125 -9.55 -12.56 -0.55
CA ARG A 125 -8.73 -13.72 -0.15
C ARG A 125 -8.55 -13.87 1.37
N ILE A 126 -9.53 -13.44 2.16
CA ILE A 126 -9.44 -13.43 3.63
C ILE A 126 -9.45 -14.86 4.19
N ARG A 127 -10.18 -15.79 3.57
CA ARG A 127 -10.23 -17.19 4.03
C ARG A 127 -8.87 -17.87 3.90
N GLU A 128 -8.17 -17.59 2.80
CA GLU A 128 -6.83 -18.07 2.51
C GLU A 128 -5.81 -17.50 3.50
N LEU A 129 -5.97 -16.23 3.89
CA LEU A 129 -5.17 -15.63 4.96
C LEU A 129 -5.35 -16.40 6.28
N VAL A 130 -6.60 -16.62 6.71
CA VAL A 130 -6.87 -17.36 7.96
C VAL A 130 -6.30 -18.77 7.91
N LYS A 131 -6.44 -19.46 6.77
CA LYS A 131 -5.85 -20.80 6.57
C LYS A 131 -4.33 -20.79 6.74
N ARG A 132 -3.64 -19.74 6.27
CA ARG A 132 -2.18 -19.58 6.43
C ARG A 132 -1.73 -19.35 7.87
N LEU A 133 -2.61 -18.89 8.74
CA LEU A 133 -2.30 -18.66 10.16
C LEU A 133 -2.56 -19.90 11.03
N GLY A 134 -3.25 -20.92 10.49
CA GLY A 134 -3.75 -22.04 11.28
C GLY A 134 -2.68 -22.98 11.86
N ASP A 135 -1.45 -22.96 11.35
CA ASP A 135 -0.35 -23.81 11.85
C ASP A 135 0.48 -23.16 12.97
N GLY A 136 0.21 -21.89 13.30
CA GLY A 136 0.92 -21.15 14.35
C GLY A 136 2.34 -20.70 14.01
N THR A 137 2.81 -20.88 12.77
CA THR A 137 4.14 -20.42 12.33
C THR A 137 4.23 -18.89 12.27
N VAL A 138 3.10 -18.25 11.94
CA VAL A 138 3.01 -16.79 11.81
C VAL A 138 2.74 -16.17 13.17
N THR A 139 3.66 -15.34 13.63
CA THR A 139 3.58 -14.65 14.91
C THR A 139 3.03 -13.23 14.79
N GLU A 140 3.14 -12.63 13.59
CA GLU A 140 2.66 -11.27 13.34
C GLU A 140 2.00 -11.11 11.95
N VAL A 141 0.90 -10.36 11.94
CA VAL A 141 0.24 -9.87 10.73
C VAL A 141 0.26 -8.34 10.72
N ILE A 142 0.94 -7.77 9.74
CA ILE A 142 0.99 -6.33 9.47
C ILE A 142 -0.12 -5.98 8.47
N LEU A 143 -1.05 -5.13 8.85
CA LEU A 143 -2.09 -4.61 7.97
C LEU A 143 -1.57 -3.39 7.21
N ALA A 144 -1.40 -3.55 5.91
CA ALA A 144 -0.94 -2.54 4.96
C ALA A 144 -2.01 -2.26 3.89
N THR A 145 -3.28 -2.22 4.30
CA THR A 145 -4.39 -1.65 3.51
C THR A 145 -4.25 -0.13 3.39
N ASP A 146 -4.93 0.49 2.44
CA ASP A 146 -4.86 1.92 2.21
C ASP A 146 -5.47 2.70 3.39
N PRO A 147 -5.00 3.93 3.66
CA PRO A 147 -5.55 4.80 4.71
C PRO A 147 -6.83 5.54 4.26
N ASN A 148 -7.67 4.89 3.44
CA ASN A 148 -8.97 5.41 2.98
C ASN A 148 -10.12 4.67 3.69
N ILE A 149 -11.38 5.05 3.39
CA ILE A 149 -12.55 4.50 4.11
C ILE A 149 -12.64 2.98 3.96
N GLU A 150 -12.44 2.47 2.75
CA GLU A 150 -12.52 1.06 2.39
C GLU A 150 -11.38 0.25 3.03
N GLY A 151 -10.16 0.76 2.98
CA GLY A 151 -8.98 0.15 3.57
C GLY A 151 -9.01 0.13 5.10
N GLU A 152 -9.55 1.17 5.73
CA GLU A 152 -9.79 1.20 7.19
C GLU A 152 -10.91 0.24 7.61
N ALA A 153 -12.01 0.16 6.85
CA ALA A 153 -13.07 -0.82 7.09
C ALA A 153 -12.54 -2.26 6.97
N THR A 154 -11.71 -2.51 5.95
CA THR A 154 -11.04 -3.79 5.73
C THR A 154 -10.09 -4.14 6.87
N ALA A 155 -9.25 -3.19 7.30
CA ALA A 155 -8.36 -3.38 8.44
C ALA A 155 -9.13 -3.69 9.73
N ALA A 156 -10.19 -2.92 10.03
CA ALA A 156 -11.01 -3.14 11.21
C ALA A 156 -11.69 -4.52 11.20
N TYR A 157 -12.14 -4.98 10.03
CA TYR A 157 -12.67 -6.33 9.86
C TYR A 157 -11.60 -7.40 10.14
N LEU A 158 -10.41 -7.26 9.55
CA LEU A 158 -9.30 -8.18 9.75
C LEU A 158 -8.86 -8.21 11.22
N ILE A 159 -8.78 -7.08 11.92
CA ILE A 159 -8.44 -7.05 13.35
C ILE A 159 -9.42 -7.90 14.17
N ARG A 160 -10.73 -7.72 13.96
CA ARG A 160 -11.76 -8.50 14.69
C ARG A 160 -11.66 -10.00 14.41
N LEU A 161 -11.25 -10.38 13.21
CA LEU A 161 -11.08 -11.77 12.80
C LEU A 161 -9.79 -12.40 13.33
N LEU A 162 -8.69 -11.64 13.31
CA LEU A 162 -7.34 -12.15 13.59
C LEU A 162 -6.99 -12.15 15.08
N VAL A 163 -7.45 -11.15 15.84
CA VAL A 163 -7.15 -11.06 17.30
C VAL A 163 -7.57 -12.32 18.07
N PRO A 164 -8.77 -12.91 17.86
CA PRO A 164 -9.16 -14.15 18.53
C PRO A 164 -8.27 -15.35 18.20
N LEU A 165 -7.51 -15.31 17.10
CA LEU A 165 -6.58 -16.38 16.72
C LEU A 165 -5.25 -16.32 17.48
N GLY A 166 -5.02 -15.27 18.29
CA GLY A 166 -3.83 -15.13 19.13
C GLY A 166 -2.56 -14.68 18.39
N VAL A 167 -2.68 -14.23 17.13
CA VAL A 167 -1.57 -13.65 16.37
C VAL A 167 -1.41 -12.17 16.71
N ALA A 168 -0.17 -11.65 16.75
CA ALA A 168 0.04 -10.22 16.88
C ALA A 168 -0.46 -9.51 15.59
N VAL A 169 -1.22 -8.44 15.74
CA VAL A 169 -1.70 -7.65 14.61
C VAL A 169 -1.19 -6.23 14.74
N SER A 170 -0.48 -5.75 13.73
CA SER A 170 0.04 -4.38 13.65
C SER A 170 -0.53 -3.66 12.42
N ARG A 171 -0.49 -2.33 12.42
CA ARG A 171 -0.94 -1.47 11.32
C ARG A 171 0.23 -0.58 10.92
N LEU A 172 0.38 -0.32 9.62
CA LEU A 172 1.34 0.71 9.18
C LEU A 172 1.02 2.05 9.85
N ALA A 173 2.07 2.77 10.24
CA ALA A 173 1.91 4.07 10.86
C ALA A 173 1.16 5.02 9.91
N SER A 174 0.20 5.77 10.46
CA SER A 174 -0.45 6.89 9.77
C SER A 174 0.17 8.19 10.24
N GLY A 175 0.39 9.14 9.33
CA GLY A 175 0.93 10.45 9.68
C GLY A 175 1.41 11.23 8.47
N LEU A 176 2.23 12.24 8.74
CA LEU A 176 2.71 13.18 7.75
C LEU A 176 3.81 12.57 6.87
N PRO A 177 3.81 12.83 5.55
CA PRO A 177 4.88 12.41 4.68
C PRO A 177 6.18 13.17 5.02
N VAL A 178 7.32 12.49 4.89
CA VAL A 178 8.63 13.13 5.04
C VAL A 178 8.81 14.19 3.96
N GLY A 179 9.21 15.40 4.35
CA GLY A 179 9.43 16.53 3.44
C GLY A 179 8.16 17.29 3.04
N GLY A 180 7.01 16.97 3.62
CA GLY A 180 5.80 17.77 3.49
C GLY A 180 5.75 18.93 4.50
N ASP A 181 5.07 20.02 4.13
CA ASP A 181 4.79 21.14 5.04
C ASP A 181 3.47 20.93 5.79
N LEU A 182 3.46 21.26 7.08
CA LEU A 182 2.28 21.15 7.95
C LEU A 182 1.08 21.96 7.43
N GLU A 183 1.34 23.10 6.79
CA GLU A 183 0.30 23.97 6.23
C GLU A 183 -0.54 23.28 5.14
N TYR A 184 0.03 22.29 4.44
CA TYR A 184 -0.65 21.56 3.37
C TYR A 184 -1.20 20.20 3.83
N ALA A 185 -1.07 19.85 5.10
CA ALA A 185 -1.62 18.61 5.64
C ALA A 185 -3.10 18.78 5.99
N ASP A 186 -3.91 17.77 5.66
CA ASP A 186 -5.32 17.75 6.03
C ASP A 186 -5.51 17.46 7.52
N GLU A 187 -6.66 17.87 8.05
CA GLU A 187 -7.00 17.75 9.47
C GLU A 187 -6.99 16.30 9.99
N ILE A 188 -7.38 15.33 9.14
CA ILE A 188 -7.43 13.91 9.53
C ILE A 188 -6.00 13.37 9.67
N THR A 189 -5.12 13.66 8.71
CA THR A 189 -3.71 13.29 8.77
C THR A 189 -3.02 13.92 9.98
N LEU A 190 -3.28 15.19 10.27
CA LEU A 190 -2.75 15.86 11.46
C LEU A 190 -3.26 15.21 12.76
N SER A 191 -4.56 14.90 12.86
CA SER A 191 -5.13 14.20 14.01
C SER A 191 -4.44 12.86 14.24
N ARG A 192 -4.29 12.04 13.18
CA ARG A 192 -3.59 10.75 13.24
C ARG A 192 -2.13 10.90 13.65
N ALA A 193 -1.44 11.93 13.13
CA ALA A 193 -0.05 12.22 13.52
C ALA A 193 0.07 12.60 15.00
N PHE A 194 -0.89 13.35 15.55
CA PHE A 194 -0.94 13.67 16.97
C PHE A 194 -1.24 12.45 17.84
N GLU A 195 -2.16 11.60 17.43
CA GLU A 195 -2.48 10.34 18.11
C GLU A 195 -1.28 9.40 18.15
N GLY A 196 -0.59 9.24 17.01
CA GLY A 196 0.60 8.40 16.84
C GLY A 196 1.91 9.04 17.27
N ARG A 197 1.90 10.21 17.93
CA ARG A 197 3.13 10.96 18.24
C ARG A 197 4.07 10.12 19.12
N GLN A 198 5.33 10.10 18.74
CA GLN A 198 6.36 9.40 19.49
C GLN A 198 7.05 10.36 20.46
N ARG A 199 7.17 9.96 21.73
CA ARG A 199 7.90 10.74 22.73
C ARG A 199 9.40 10.46 22.59
N ILE A 200 10.15 11.46 22.15
CA ILE A 200 11.61 11.34 21.93
C ILE A 200 12.41 11.46 23.24
N HIS A 201 11.88 12.18 24.24
CA HIS A 201 12.49 12.32 25.55
C HIS A 201 11.41 12.33 26.63
N THR A 202 11.63 11.56 27.70
CA THR A 202 10.86 11.65 28.94
C THR A 202 11.85 12.06 30.03
N PRO A 203 11.69 13.22 30.67
CA PRO A 203 12.61 13.64 31.71
C PRO A 203 12.59 12.64 32.87
N SER A 204 13.78 12.26 33.33
CA SER A 204 14.00 11.42 34.50
C SER A 204 14.01 12.27 35.77
N ALA A 205 13.76 11.68 36.93
CA ALA A 205 13.94 12.35 38.23
C ALA A 205 15.38 12.90 38.43
N ALA A 206 16.36 12.38 37.69
CA ALA A 206 17.73 12.88 37.67
C ALA A 206 17.91 14.21 36.91
N ASP A 207 17.03 14.52 35.95
CA ASP A 207 17.06 15.76 35.15
C ASP A 207 16.52 16.98 35.93
N ALA A 208 15.94 16.74 37.12
CA ALA A 208 15.28 17.73 37.95
C ALA A 208 16.18 18.31 39.07
N SER A 209 17.50 18.10 39.02
CA SER A 209 18.39 18.78 39.97
C SER A 209 18.43 20.28 39.67
N PRO A 210 17.97 21.16 40.58
CA PRO A 210 18.04 22.59 40.36
C PRO A 210 19.52 22.98 40.30
N ASN A 211 19.87 23.74 39.26
CA ASN A 211 21.19 24.31 39.09
C ASN A 211 21.58 25.10 40.36
N PRO A 212 22.59 24.68 41.15
CA PRO A 212 22.94 25.36 42.40
C PRO A 212 23.59 26.74 42.18
N ASP A 213 23.90 27.10 40.93
CA ASP A 213 24.56 28.37 40.58
C ASP A 213 23.60 29.53 40.25
N ALA A 214 22.29 29.37 40.45
CA ALA A 214 21.37 30.50 40.46
C ALA A 214 21.49 31.28 41.79
N SER A 215 22.63 31.96 41.98
CA SER A 215 22.82 32.89 43.10
C SER A 215 21.73 33.97 43.08
N PRO A 216 21.04 34.23 44.21
CA PRO A 216 20.14 35.35 44.33
C PRO A 216 20.99 36.59 44.63
N ASN A 217 21.53 37.25 43.61
CA ASN A 217 22.16 38.56 43.83
C ASN A 217 21.07 39.65 43.90
N ALA A 218 20.23 39.56 44.94
CA ALA A 218 19.43 40.67 45.43
C ALA A 218 20.30 41.46 46.40
N GLY A 219 21.16 42.32 45.86
CA GLY A 219 21.80 43.38 46.64
C GLY A 219 20.75 44.45 47.00
N PRO A 220 20.76 44.99 48.22
CA PRO A 220 19.84 46.06 48.60
C PRO A 220 20.18 47.34 47.82
N LEU A 221 19.19 47.90 47.14
CA LEU A 221 19.24 49.27 46.64
C LEU A 221 19.14 50.21 47.85
N ASP A 222 20.27 50.83 48.21
CA ASP A 222 20.33 51.93 49.18
C ASP A 222 19.56 53.16 48.66
N PRO A 223 18.90 53.94 49.53
CA PRO A 223 18.19 55.16 49.16
C PRO A 223 19.08 56.40 49.40
N HIS A 224 19.52 57.04 48.31
CA HIS A 224 19.97 58.42 48.31
C HIS A 224 19.48 59.14 47.06
#